data_AF-A0A8X8H1S9-F1
#
_entry.id   AF-A0A8X8H1S9-F1
#
_cell.length_a   1.000
_cell.length_b   1.000
_cell.length_c   1.000
_cell.angle_alpha   90.00
_cell.angle_beta   90.00
_cell.angle_gamma   90.00
#
_symmetry.space_group_name_H-M   'P 1'
#
loop_
_entity.id
_entity.type
_entity.pdbx_description
1 polymer ?
#
loop_
_entity_poly.entity_id
_entity_poly.type
_entity_poly.pdbx_seq_one_letter_code
_entity_poly.pdbx_strand_id
1 'polypeptide(L)'
;MTDTPPDLAREAMALEHQRALYQTRMDFWKVVAGTMVVGVAVALFPVIQKVMESYYLVQIEQTKALYQENIEKTKAESQIAVIERQNALELQRLETEDAYERQQLQTSAAFEAERLVDTRLAESRAFLNNQALEGRSEDIETRIRLAEYFSFVASTEPERKQWTGFREYLVNLRDRQQAERAKLRAIELDETKPPLARLLAQEGIAVIDRELTPSAVAPQGSGLKEAVPFGALGLDRQTVNGDLRPAQRNVLLRVFGAPSSNPGPVCAMPDNEALNGQMASAEHNGLRVTLLKPAAQSLEKILRDIAADNSTLRDALGSAGGLCVRLIRGSATQISNHSWGLAIDLTVDGQLDFYGDNRVQRGLAQAAPYFIRNGWYWGAGFAREESMHFEVSAQLLQRWIDEGQVVSRSAVNDDPEPDAGTVPAQPQAEGDTAPVASP
;
A
#
# COMPACT_ATOMS: atom_id res chain seq x y z
N MET A 1 -130.65 -11.99 76.70
CA MET A 1 -130.51 -12.66 78.00
C MET A 1 -130.58 -14.16 77.72
N THR A 2 -129.50 -14.79 77.23
CA THR A 2 -128.28 -15.22 77.94
C THR A 2 -128.58 -16.24 79.03
N ASP A 3 -128.61 -17.51 78.64
CA ASP A 3 -128.29 -18.63 79.53
C ASP A 3 -127.70 -19.75 78.67
N THR A 4 -126.45 -19.53 78.25
CA THR A 4 -125.58 -20.60 77.77
C THR A 4 -125.13 -21.39 78.99
N PRO A 5 -125.36 -22.71 79.04
CA PRO A 5 -125.18 -23.51 80.25
C PRO A 5 -123.72 -23.47 80.73
N PRO A 6 -123.49 -23.43 82.06
CA PRO A 6 -122.19 -23.20 82.69
C PRO A 6 -121.12 -24.28 82.43
N ASP A 7 -121.44 -25.33 81.68
CA ASP A 7 -120.52 -26.41 81.32
C ASP A 7 -119.78 -26.17 79.99
N LEU A 8 -120.44 -25.58 78.98
CA LEU A 8 -119.80 -25.29 77.68
C LEU A 8 -118.76 -24.16 77.77
N ALA A 9 -118.97 -23.20 78.68
CA ALA A 9 -117.98 -22.14 78.94
C ALA A 9 -116.73 -22.68 79.67
N ARG A 10 -116.89 -23.73 80.49
CA ARG A 10 -115.78 -24.42 81.16
C ARG A 10 -115.04 -25.34 80.20
N GLU A 11 -115.74 -26.06 79.33
CA GLU A 11 -115.11 -26.86 78.27
C GLU A 11 -114.38 -25.98 77.24
N ALA A 12 -114.97 -24.87 76.80
CA ALA A 12 -114.31 -23.93 75.89
C ALA A 12 -113.05 -23.31 76.52
N MET A 13 -113.11 -22.91 77.80
CA MET A 13 -111.91 -22.47 78.53
C MET A 13 -110.87 -23.57 78.70
N ALA A 14 -111.28 -24.82 78.94
CA ALA A 14 -110.35 -25.95 79.04
C ALA A 14 -109.69 -26.28 77.70
N LEU A 15 -110.42 -26.17 76.58
CA LEU A 15 -109.92 -26.39 75.23
C LEU A 15 -109.03 -25.23 74.76
N GLU A 16 -109.36 -23.98 75.11
CA GLU A 16 -108.48 -22.82 74.92
C GLU A 16 -107.21 -22.94 75.74
N HIS A 17 -107.31 -23.41 76.99
CA HIS A 17 -106.15 -23.66 77.83
C HIS A 17 -105.26 -24.79 77.26
N GLN A 18 -105.84 -25.88 76.76
CA GLN A 18 -105.09 -26.93 76.08
C GLN A 18 -104.46 -26.44 74.77
N ARG A 19 -105.17 -25.62 73.98
CA ARG A 19 -104.64 -25.03 72.75
C ARG A 19 -103.49 -24.07 73.04
N ALA A 20 -103.60 -23.26 74.10
CA ALA A 20 -102.55 -22.38 74.57
C ALA A 20 -101.31 -23.18 75.01
N LEU A 21 -101.49 -24.24 75.80
CA LEU A 21 -100.40 -25.14 76.19
C LEU A 21 -99.75 -25.85 75.00
N TYR A 22 -100.55 -26.29 74.01
CA TYR A 22 -100.03 -26.89 72.79
C TYR A 22 -99.24 -25.90 71.94
N GLN A 23 -99.77 -24.68 71.74
CA GLN A 23 -99.06 -23.61 71.05
C GLN A 23 -97.77 -23.24 71.76
N THR A 24 -97.78 -23.12 73.08
CA THR A 24 -96.59 -22.81 73.88
C THR A 24 -95.55 -23.92 73.78
N ARG A 25 -95.98 -25.19 73.80
CA ARG A 25 -95.10 -26.35 73.57
C ARG A 25 -94.53 -26.34 72.16
N MET A 26 -95.33 -26.00 71.16
CA MET A 26 -94.90 -25.97 69.77
C MET A 26 -93.92 -24.81 69.50
N ASP A 27 -94.17 -23.63 70.08
CA ASP A 27 -93.27 -22.49 70.00
C ASP A 27 -91.97 -22.74 70.77
N PHE A 28 -92.02 -23.43 71.92
CA PHE A 28 -90.82 -23.94 72.59
C PHE A 28 -90.01 -24.88 71.68
N TRP A 29 -90.66 -25.84 71.00
CA TRP A 29 -89.96 -26.73 70.08
C TRP A 29 -89.43 -26.03 68.82
N LYS A 30 -90.08 -24.98 68.33
CA LYS A 30 -89.53 -24.13 67.25
C LYS A 30 -88.27 -23.40 67.71
N VAL A 31 -88.27 -22.86 68.93
CA VAL A 31 -87.07 -22.23 69.51
C VAL A 31 -85.96 -23.26 69.66
N VAL A 32 -86.25 -24.43 70.23
CA VAL A 32 -85.28 -25.53 70.39
C VAL A 32 -84.71 -25.99 69.06
N ALA A 33 -85.55 -26.26 68.06
CA ALA A 33 -85.13 -26.66 66.72
C ALA A 33 -84.33 -25.56 66.02
N GLY A 34 -84.74 -24.30 66.14
CA GLY A 34 -84.00 -23.14 65.64
C GLY A 34 -82.61 -23.03 66.28
N THR A 35 -82.51 -23.16 67.60
CA THR A 35 -81.22 -23.15 68.30
C THR A 35 -80.36 -24.36 67.97
N MET A 36 -80.93 -25.54 67.71
CA MET A 36 -80.16 -26.71 67.25
C MET A 36 -79.61 -26.50 65.84
N VAL A 37 -80.40 -25.96 64.91
CA VAL A 37 -79.92 -25.65 63.55
C VAL A 37 -78.82 -24.59 63.58
N VAL A 38 -78.99 -23.53 64.37
CA VAL A 38 -77.94 -22.51 64.57
C VAL A 38 -76.71 -23.12 65.25
N GLY A 39 -76.88 -23.95 66.27
CA GLY A 39 -75.77 -24.62 66.98
C GLY A 39 -74.98 -25.55 66.06
N VAL A 40 -75.65 -26.32 65.21
CA VAL A 40 -75.03 -27.18 64.19
C VAL A 40 -74.34 -26.34 63.11
N ALA A 41 -74.97 -25.27 62.63
CA ALA A 41 -74.35 -24.37 61.66
C ALA A 41 -73.10 -23.69 62.22
N VAL A 42 -73.14 -23.21 63.47
CA VAL A 42 -72.00 -22.60 64.17
C VAL A 42 -70.90 -23.63 64.43
N ALA A 43 -71.25 -24.88 64.77
CA ALA A 43 -70.25 -25.94 64.99
C ALA A 43 -69.60 -26.43 63.68
N LEU A 44 -70.34 -26.44 62.56
CA LEU A 44 -69.84 -26.86 61.25
C LEU A 44 -69.12 -25.73 60.49
N PHE A 45 -69.44 -24.46 60.77
CA PHE A 45 -68.86 -23.31 60.08
C PHE A 45 -67.32 -23.30 60.09
N PRO A 46 -66.61 -23.56 61.22
CA PRO A 46 -65.15 -23.66 61.22
C PRO A 46 -64.60 -24.81 60.36
N VAL A 47 -65.33 -25.92 60.28
CA VAL A 47 -64.93 -27.09 59.46
C VAL A 47 -65.10 -26.77 57.98
N ILE A 48 -66.24 -26.20 57.59
CA ILE A 48 -66.51 -25.78 56.21
C ILE A 48 -65.51 -24.70 55.79
N GLN A 49 -65.23 -23.73 56.66
CA GLN A 49 -64.24 -22.69 56.42
C GLN A 49 -62.85 -23.28 56.18
N LYS A 50 -62.39 -24.22 57.03
CA LYS A 50 -61.09 -24.90 56.84
C LYS A 50 -61.01 -25.68 55.54
N VAL A 51 -62.08 -26.39 55.16
CA VAL A 51 -62.13 -27.14 53.90
C VAL A 51 -62.05 -26.18 52.71
N MET A 52 -62.82 -25.09 52.74
CA MET A 52 -62.79 -24.06 51.70
C MET A 52 -61.42 -23.37 51.60
N GLU A 53 -60.83 -22.99 52.73
CA GLU A 53 -59.47 -22.42 52.77
C GLU A 53 -58.45 -23.41 52.18
N SER A 54 -58.50 -24.69 52.56
CA SER A 54 -57.60 -25.70 52.00
C SER A 54 -57.78 -25.88 50.49
N TYR A 55 -59.01 -25.89 50.01
CA TYR A 55 -59.33 -26.01 48.59
C TYR A 55 -58.83 -24.80 47.79
N TYR A 56 -59.07 -23.58 48.28
CA TYR A 56 -58.58 -22.37 47.63
C TYR A 56 -57.06 -22.27 47.67
N LEU A 57 -56.40 -22.67 48.77
CA LEU A 57 -54.94 -22.69 48.85
C LEU A 57 -54.34 -23.62 47.79
N VAL A 58 -54.87 -24.82 47.62
CA VAL A 58 -54.42 -25.76 46.58
C VAL A 58 -54.61 -25.17 45.18
N GLN A 59 -55.77 -24.56 44.90
CA GLN A 59 -56.01 -23.90 43.60
C GLN A 59 -55.06 -22.72 43.36
N ILE A 60 -54.78 -21.93 44.39
CA ILE A 60 -53.82 -20.81 44.32
C ILE A 60 -52.41 -21.33 44.05
N GLU A 61 -51.98 -22.40 44.73
CA GLU A 61 -50.66 -23.01 44.52
C GLU A 61 -50.53 -23.59 43.11
N GLN A 62 -51.55 -24.30 42.62
CA GLN A 62 -51.56 -24.82 41.24
C GLN A 62 -51.50 -23.69 40.21
N THR A 63 -52.28 -22.62 40.41
CA THR A 63 -52.27 -21.45 39.51
C THR A 63 -50.93 -20.74 39.54
N LYS A 64 -50.30 -20.61 40.72
CA LYS A 64 -48.95 -20.04 40.86
C LYS A 64 -47.91 -20.89 40.14
N ALA A 65 -47.96 -22.22 40.28
CA ALA A 65 -47.04 -23.12 39.60
C ALA A 65 -47.17 -23.03 38.07
N LEU A 66 -48.40 -23.04 37.56
CA LEU A 66 -48.67 -22.89 36.12
C LEU A 66 -48.24 -21.52 35.59
N TYR A 67 -48.43 -20.45 36.37
CA TYR A 67 -47.95 -19.13 36.01
C TYR A 67 -46.42 -19.04 35.97
N GLN A 68 -45.73 -19.64 36.95
CA GLN A 68 -44.27 -19.73 36.97
C GLN A 68 -43.73 -20.54 35.78
N GLU A 69 -44.35 -21.67 35.45
CA GLU A 69 -43.99 -22.47 34.27
C GLU A 69 -44.14 -21.66 32.97
N ASN A 70 -45.25 -20.92 32.81
CA ASN A 70 -45.45 -20.08 31.64
C ASN A 70 -44.44 -18.92 31.56
N ILE A 71 -44.04 -18.34 32.69
CA ILE A 71 -42.98 -17.32 32.72
C ILE A 71 -41.65 -17.91 32.27
N GLU A 72 -41.25 -19.05 32.83
CA GLU A 72 -39.97 -19.69 32.47
C GLU A 72 -39.97 -20.15 31.02
N LYS A 73 -41.10 -20.67 30.51
CA LYS A 73 -41.27 -21.01 29.10
C LYS A 73 -41.12 -19.78 28.19
N THR A 74 -41.82 -18.69 28.50
CA THR A 74 -41.73 -17.44 27.73
C THR A 74 -40.31 -16.87 27.76
N LYS A 75 -39.64 -16.96 28.91
CA LYS A 75 -38.25 -16.54 29.07
C LYS A 75 -37.31 -17.40 28.21
N ALA A 76 -37.47 -18.72 28.21
CA ALA A 76 -36.69 -19.63 27.36
C ALA A 76 -36.92 -19.35 25.87
N GLU A 77 -38.17 -19.17 25.44
CA GLU A 77 -38.51 -18.81 24.07
C GLU A 77 -37.89 -17.46 23.66
N SER A 78 -37.92 -16.46 24.54
CA SER A 78 -37.28 -15.17 24.29
C SER A 78 -35.76 -15.27 24.16
N GLN A 79 -35.11 -16.13 24.95
CA GLN A 79 -33.67 -16.36 24.89
C GLN A 79 -33.27 -17.07 23.59
N ILE A 80 -34.03 -18.08 23.17
CA ILE A 80 -33.82 -18.75 21.88
C ILE A 80 -33.94 -17.76 20.73
N ALA A 81 -34.99 -16.92 20.72
CA ALA A 81 -35.17 -15.91 19.68
C ALA A 81 -34.02 -14.88 19.61
N VAL A 82 -33.44 -14.50 20.77
CA VAL A 82 -32.27 -13.62 20.81
C VAL A 82 -31.04 -14.31 20.20
N ILE A 83 -30.79 -15.57 20.54
CA ILE A 83 -29.67 -16.35 20.00
C ILE A 83 -29.81 -16.55 18.49
N GLU A 84 -31.00 -16.90 18.00
CA GLU A 84 -31.27 -17.05 16.57
C GLU A 84 -31.01 -15.74 15.81
N ARG A 85 -31.42 -14.60 16.37
CA ARG A 85 -31.16 -13.29 15.79
C ARG A 85 -29.67 -12.95 15.77
N GLN A 86 -28.94 -13.29 16.83
CA GLN A 86 -27.48 -13.10 16.88
C GLN A 86 -26.77 -13.96 15.83
N ASN A 87 -27.12 -15.23 15.72
CA ASN A 87 -26.57 -16.14 14.72
C ASN A 87 -26.86 -15.66 13.29
N ALA A 88 -28.07 -15.15 13.04
CA ALA A 88 -28.44 -14.60 11.72
C ALA A 88 -27.61 -13.36 11.36
N LEU A 89 -27.37 -12.46 12.33
CA LEU A 89 -26.51 -11.29 12.14
C LEU A 89 -25.04 -11.67 11.91
N GLU A 90 -24.55 -12.68 12.62
CA GLU A 90 -23.19 -13.20 12.46
C GLU A 90 -23.02 -13.86 11.08
N LEU A 91 -24.00 -14.65 10.63
CA LEU A 91 -23.99 -15.23 9.30
C LEU A 91 -23.97 -14.14 8.21
N GLN A 92 -24.81 -13.12 8.34
CA GLN A 92 -24.83 -11.98 7.41
C GLN A 92 -23.47 -11.26 7.40
N ARG A 93 -22.85 -11.07 8.56
CA ARG A 93 -21.53 -10.46 8.66
C ARG A 93 -20.47 -11.30 7.92
N LEU A 94 -20.45 -12.61 8.13
CA LEU A 94 -19.51 -13.51 7.45
C LEU A 94 -19.72 -13.51 5.93
N GLU A 95 -20.97 -13.50 5.45
CA GLU A 95 -21.28 -13.38 4.02
C GLU A 95 -20.77 -12.06 3.42
N THR A 96 -20.91 -10.95 4.16
CA THR A 96 -20.37 -9.65 3.71
C THR A 96 -18.84 -9.62 3.71
N GLU A 97 -18.19 -10.25 4.68
CA GLU A 97 -16.74 -10.36 4.75
C GLU A 97 -16.20 -11.22 3.58
N ASP A 98 -16.78 -12.39 3.30
CA ASP A 98 -16.41 -13.24 2.15
C ASP A 98 -16.67 -12.54 0.80
N ALA A 99 -17.78 -11.82 0.65
CA ALA A 99 -18.05 -11.03 -0.56
C ALA A 99 -17.00 -9.93 -0.78
N TYR A 100 -16.58 -9.25 0.30
CA TYR A 100 -15.54 -8.24 0.25
C TYR A 100 -14.17 -8.83 -0.12
N GLU A 101 -13.78 -9.96 0.48
CA GLU A 101 -12.54 -10.65 0.15
C GLU A 101 -12.50 -11.10 -1.32
N ARG A 102 -13.60 -11.66 -1.84
CA ARG A 102 -13.71 -12.03 -3.27
C ARG A 102 -13.56 -10.82 -4.18
N GLN A 103 -14.17 -9.69 -3.82
CA GLN A 103 -14.04 -8.46 -4.58
C GLN A 103 -12.59 -7.94 -4.58
N GLN A 104 -11.91 -7.98 -3.42
CA GLN A 104 -10.49 -7.60 -3.34
C GLN A 104 -9.61 -8.49 -4.22
N LEU A 105 -9.80 -9.82 -4.16
CA LEU A 105 -9.05 -10.79 -4.97
C LEU A 105 -9.28 -10.58 -6.48
N GLN A 106 -10.52 -10.32 -6.90
CA GLN A 106 -10.82 -10.00 -8.29
C GLN A 106 -10.14 -8.70 -8.74
N THR A 107 -10.17 -7.67 -7.90
CA THR A 107 -9.54 -6.38 -8.20
C THR A 107 -8.03 -6.51 -8.29
N SER A 108 -7.39 -7.23 -7.37
CA SER A 108 -5.94 -7.47 -7.41
C SER A 108 -5.54 -8.30 -8.63
N ALA A 109 -6.30 -9.34 -8.98
CA ALA A 109 -6.03 -10.16 -10.16
C ALA A 109 -6.17 -9.35 -11.46
N ALA A 110 -7.18 -8.47 -11.55
CA ALA A 110 -7.35 -7.59 -12.70
C ALA A 110 -6.16 -6.62 -12.84
N PHE A 111 -5.72 -6.02 -11.73
CA PHE A 111 -4.56 -5.12 -11.71
C PHE A 111 -3.27 -5.85 -12.10
N GLU A 112 -3.05 -7.08 -11.61
CA GLU A 112 -1.89 -7.88 -12.01
C GLU A 112 -1.92 -8.26 -13.50
N ALA A 113 -3.09 -8.59 -14.05
CA ALA A 113 -3.25 -8.88 -15.46
C ALA A 113 -2.93 -7.66 -16.34
N GLU A 114 -3.41 -6.47 -15.96
CA GLU A 114 -3.09 -5.21 -16.62
C GLU A 114 -1.59 -4.91 -16.55
N ARG A 115 -0.97 -5.07 -15.38
CA ARG A 115 0.48 -4.90 -15.20
C ARG A 115 1.29 -5.82 -16.10
N LEU A 116 0.87 -7.07 -16.29
CA LEU A 116 1.54 -8.03 -17.16
C LEU A 116 1.45 -7.63 -18.64
N VAL A 117 0.29 -7.11 -19.07
CA VAL A 117 0.12 -6.58 -20.43
C VAL A 117 1.04 -5.38 -20.66
N ASP A 118 1.05 -4.42 -19.73
CA ASP A 118 1.93 -3.26 -19.80
C ASP A 118 3.41 -3.63 -19.81
N THR A 119 3.80 -4.62 -18.99
CA THR A 119 5.18 -5.11 -18.94
C THR A 119 5.59 -5.71 -20.28
N ARG A 120 4.77 -6.59 -20.89
CA ARG A 120 5.04 -7.15 -22.22
C ARG A 120 5.10 -6.08 -23.30
N LEU A 121 4.24 -5.06 -23.22
CA LEU A 121 4.22 -3.95 -24.16
C LEU A 121 5.49 -3.10 -24.02
N ALA A 122 5.95 -2.86 -22.79
CA ALA A 122 7.18 -2.14 -22.48
C ALA A 122 8.43 -2.93 -22.93
N GLU A 123 8.48 -4.24 -22.68
CA GLU A 123 9.54 -5.13 -23.17
C GLU A 123 9.58 -5.16 -24.70
N SER A 124 8.42 -5.24 -25.36
CA SER A 124 8.33 -5.18 -26.83
C SER A 124 8.83 -3.83 -27.36
N ARG A 125 8.42 -2.72 -26.74
CA ARG A 125 8.92 -1.38 -27.11
C ARG A 125 10.42 -1.23 -26.88
N ALA A 126 10.95 -1.74 -25.76
CA ALA A 126 12.37 -1.70 -25.46
C ALA A 126 13.18 -2.54 -26.46
N PHE A 127 12.69 -3.72 -26.80
CA PHE A 127 13.29 -4.57 -27.84
C PHE A 127 13.33 -3.85 -29.20
N LEU A 128 12.19 -3.29 -29.62
CA LEU A 128 12.09 -2.54 -30.88
C LEU A 128 13.00 -1.30 -30.88
N ASN A 129 13.09 -0.58 -29.75
CA ASN A 129 13.96 0.59 -29.63
C ASN A 129 15.45 0.20 -29.63
N ASN A 130 15.82 -0.90 -28.98
CA ASN A 130 17.19 -1.43 -29.01
C ASN A 130 17.59 -1.85 -30.44
N GLN A 131 16.71 -2.57 -31.14
CA GLN A 131 16.93 -2.91 -32.55
C GLN A 131 17.05 -1.66 -33.44
N ALA A 132 16.27 -0.61 -33.16
CA ALA A 132 16.37 0.67 -33.86
C ALA A 132 17.68 1.43 -33.55
N LEU A 133 18.23 1.30 -32.33
CA LEU A 133 19.50 1.91 -31.93
C LEU A 133 20.70 1.15 -32.48
N GLU A 134 20.71 -0.18 -32.38
CA GLU A 134 21.73 -1.07 -32.97
C GLU A 134 21.76 -0.90 -34.49
N GLY A 135 20.59 -0.79 -35.12
CA GLY A 135 20.47 -0.50 -36.54
C GLY A 135 21.16 0.78 -36.99
N ARG A 136 21.39 1.78 -36.13
CA ARG A 136 22.04 3.05 -36.54
C ARG A 136 23.49 2.86 -36.97
N SER A 137 24.17 1.83 -36.46
CA SER A 137 25.56 1.48 -36.83
C SER A 137 25.65 0.50 -37.99
N GLU A 138 24.52 -0.03 -38.48
CA GLU A 138 24.48 -0.99 -39.57
C GLU A 138 24.61 -0.32 -40.94
N ASP A 139 24.87 -1.13 -41.97
CA ASP A 139 24.93 -0.68 -43.35
C ASP A 139 23.61 -0.02 -43.80
N ILE A 140 23.72 0.87 -44.79
CA ILE A 140 22.59 1.70 -45.21
C ILE A 140 21.41 0.86 -45.76
N GLU A 141 21.66 -0.32 -46.33
CA GLU A 141 20.60 -1.22 -46.80
C GLU A 141 19.88 -1.90 -45.64
N THR A 142 20.63 -2.33 -44.62
CA THR A 142 20.05 -2.86 -43.38
C THR A 142 19.21 -1.79 -42.67
N ARG A 143 19.67 -0.55 -42.63
CA ARG A 143 18.91 0.59 -42.08
C ARG A 143 17.62 0.87 -42.86
N ILE A 144 17.66 0.79 -44.19
CA ILE A 144 16.47 0.91 -45.05
C ILE A 144 15.47 -0.21 -44.75
N ARG A 145 15.94 -1.46 -44.66
CA ARG A 145 15.08 -2.62 -44.32
C ARG A 145 14.48 -2.52 -42.92
N LEU A 146 15.25 -2.05 -41.94
CA LEU A 146 14.74 -1.80 -40.59
C LEU A 146 13.67 -0.70 -40.60
N ALA A 147 13.92 0.42 -41.27
CA ALA A 147 12.93 1.49 -41.38
C ALA A 147 11.64 1.03 -42.10
N GLU A 148 11.76 0.14 -43.07
CA GLU A 148 10.61 -0.51 -43.74
C GLU A 148 9.87 -1.48 -42.82
N TYR A 149 10.59 -2.30 -42.06
CA TYR A 149 9.98 -3.18 -41.06
C TYR A 149 9.25 -2.37 -39.99
N PHE A 150 9.87 -1.33 -39.43
CA PHE A 150 9.28 -0.49 -38.40
C PHE A 150 8.10 0.34 -38.90
N SER A 151 8.09 0.79 -40.16
CA SER A 151 6.91 1.43 -40.74
C SER A 151 5.75 0.43 -40.87
N PHE A 152 6.05 -0.84 -41.17
CA PHE A 152 5.03 -1.89 -41.25
C PHE A 152 4.43 -2.23 -39.87
N VAL A 153 5.26 -2.41 -38.85
CA VAL A 153 4.82 -2.81 -37.50
C VAL A 153 4.36 -1.65 -36.61
N ALA A 154 4.51 -0.40 -37.03
CA ALA A 154 4.04 0.76 -36.30
C ALA A 154 2.53 0.69 -36.03
N SER A 155 2.14 0.82 -34.75
CA SER A 155 0.75 0.70 -34.30
C SER A 155 -0.04 1.99 -34.51
N THR A 156 0.63 3.12 -34.69
CA THR A 156 0.01 4.42 -34.91
C THR A 156 0.39 5.02 -36.26
N GLU A 157 -0.52 5.79 -36.85
CA GLU A 157 -0.31 6.48 -38.12
C GLU A 157 0.84 7.50 -38.08
N PRO A 158 1.04 8.30 -37.00
CA PRO A 158 2.18 9.20 -36.90
C PRO A 158 3.54 8.47 -36.90
N GLU A 159 3.67 7.38 -36.14
CA GLU A 159 4.89 6.56 -36.10
C GLU A 159 5.20 5.96 -37.47
N ARG A 160 4.17 5.42 -38.14
CA ARG A 160 4.29 4.88 -39.51
C ARG A 160 4.84 5.92 -40.48
N LYS A 161 4.29 7.14 -40.44
CA LYS A 161 4.76 8.26 -41.29
C LYS A 161 6.20 8.66 -40.98
N GLN A 162 6.58 8.69 -39.70
CA GLN A 162 7.94 8.99 -39.29
C GLN A 162 8.94 7.97 -39.85
N TRP A 163 8.64 6.67 -39.75
CA TRP A 163 9.49 5.60 -40.27
C TRP A 163 9.55 5.59 -41.80
N THR A 164 8.43 5.84 -42.48
CA THR A 164 8.41 5.98 -43.95
C THR A 164 9.26 7.16 -44.42
N GLY A 165 9.12 8.33 -43.78
CA GLY A 165 9.94 9.50 -44.11
C GLY A 165 11.44 9.26 -43.84
N PHE A 166 11.77 8.56 -42.75
CA PHE A 166 13.15 8.16 -42.47
C PHE A 166 13.70 7.19 -43.51
N ARG A 167 12.91 6.19 -43.93
CA ARG A 167 13.26 5.27 -45.02
C ARG A 167 13.55 6.03 -46.32
N GLU A 168 12.68 6.96 -46.71
CA GLU A 168 12.87 7.79 -47.90
C GLU A 168 14.15 8.62 -47.83
N TYR A 169 14.43 9.22 -46.67
CA TYR A 169 15.68 9.93 -46.42
C TYR A 169 16.91 9.02 -46.64
N LEU A 170 16.90 7.79 -46.09
CA LEU A 170 18.00 6.84 -46.23
C LEU A 170 18.21 6.39 -47.68
N VAL A 171 17.12 6.11 -48.40
CA VAL A 171 17.16 5.78 -49.84
C VAL A 171 17.79 6.93 -50.63
N ASN A 172 17.34 8.16 -50.40
CA ASN A 172 17.89 9.35 -51.06
C ASN A 172 19.36 9.61 -50.71
N LEU A 173 19.76 9.31 -49.47
CA LEU A 173 21.15 9.42 -49.03
C LEU A 173 22.04 8.39 -49.75
N ARG A 174 21.63 7.12 -49.78
CA ARG A 174 22.31 6.05 -50.49
C ARG A 174 22.50 6.40 -51.97
N ASP A 175 21.44 6.82 -52.64
CA ASP A 175 21.48 7.08 -54.08
C ASP A 175 22.42 8.26 -54.41
N ARG A 176 22.44 9.29 -53.56
CA ARG A 176 23.40 10.41 -53.68
C ARG A 176 24.83 9.94 -53.51
N GLN A 177 25.11 9.15 -52.47
CA GLN A 177 26.45 8.61 -52.21
C GLN A 177 26.91 7.69 -53.35
N GLN A 178 26.03 6.85 -53.90
CA GLN A 178 26.35 6.01 -55.06
C GLN A 178 26.66 6.85 -56.32
N ALA A 179 25.90 7.92 -56.57
CA ALA A 179 26.15 8.83 -57.68
C ALA A 179 27.49 9.58 -57.52
N GLU A 180 27.79 10.05 -56.30
CA GLU A 180 29.07 10.69 -55.95
C GLU A 180 30.24 9.73 -56.17
N ARG A 181 30.11 8.50 -55.68
CA ARG A 181 31.10 7.43 -55.87
C ARG A 181 31.37 7.15 -57.34
N ALA A 182 30.32 7.07 -58.17
CA ALA A 182 30.47 6.87 -59.60
C ALA A 182 31.25 8.00 -60.30
N LYS A 183 31.01 9.26 -59.90
CA LYS A 183 31.78 10.42 -60.40
C LYS A 183 33.25 10.33 -60.02
N LEU A 184 33.55 10.03 -58.75
CA LEU A 184 34.92 9.89 -58.27
C LEU A 184 35.63 8.71 -58.95
N ARG A 185 34.92 7.59 -59.18
CA ARG A 185 35.48 6.43 -59.89
C ARG A 185 35.85 6.76 -61.34
N ALA A 186 35.04 7.58 -62.01
CA ALA A 186 35.37 8.08 -63.35
C ALA A 186 36.64 8.95 -63.34
N ILE A 187 36.85 9.77 -62.30
CA ILE A 187 38.08 10.58 -62.15
C ILE A 187 39.30 9.70 -61.87
N GLU A 188 39.17 8.70 -61.00
CA GLU A 188 40.23 7.75 -60.65
C GLU A 188 40.76 6.98 -61.88
N LEU A 189 39.84 6.53 -62.75
CA LEU A 189 40.16 5.71 -63.93
C LEU A 189 40.59 6.52 -65.15
N ASP A 190 40.40 7.84 -65.14
CA ASP A 190 40.81 8.71 -66.24
C ASP A 190 42.32 9.02 -66.17
N GLU A 191 43.11 8.29 -66.96
CA GLU A 191 44.57 8.43 -67.04
C GLU A 191 45.03 9.84 -67.45
N THR A 192 44.15 10.64 -68.05
CA THR A 192 44.45 12.04 -68.43
C THR A 192 44.45 12.99 -67.22
N LYS A 193 43.94 12.55 -66.05
CA LYS A 193 43.91 13.35 -64.83
C LYS A 193 45.24 13.33 -64.08
N PRO A 194 45.64 14.45 -63.45
CA PRO A 194 46.84 14.50 -62.62
C PRO A 194 46.84 13.43 -61.51
N PRO A 195 48.00 12.85 -61.15
CA PRO A 195 48.08 11.81 -60.12
C PRO A 195 47.42 12.22 -58.78
N LEU A 196 47.57 13.49 -58.38
CA LEU A 196 46.95 14.01 -57.16
C LEU A 196 45.42 13.99 -57.23
N ALA A 197 44.82 14.31 -58.38
CA ALA A 197 43.36 14.30 -58.54
C ALA A 197 42.79 12.86 -58.47
N ARG A 198 43.53 11.89 -59.00
CA ARG A 198 43.18 10.46 -58.90
C ARG A 198 43.30 9.93 -57.48
N LEU A 199 44.34 10.35 -56.74
CA LEU A 199 44.53 10.00 -55.33
C LEU A 199 43.40 10.58 -54.44
N LEU A 200 43.04 11.85 -54.63
CA LEU A 200 41.93 12.47 -53.91
C LEU A 200 40.58 11.80 -54.25
N ALA A 201 40.39 11.35 -55.50
CA ALA A 201 39.22 10.58 -55.88
C ALA A 201 39.17 9.20 -55.19
N GLN A 202 40.31 8.52 -55.06
CA GLN A 202 40.43 7.27 -54.29
C GLN A 202 40.09 7.48 -52.81
N GLU A 203 40.59 8.54 -52.19
CA GLU A 203 40.28 8.89 -50.79
C GLU A 203 38.79 9.19 -50.62
N GLY A 204 38.17 9.95 -51.54
CA GLY A 204 36.74 10.23 -51.51
C GLY A 204 35.87 8.97 -51.68
N ILE A 205 36.26 8.03 -52.54
CA ILE A 205 35.59 6.72 -52.67
C ILE A 205 35.70 5.94 -51.35
N ALA A 206 36.86 5.94 -50.70
CA ALA A 206 37.05 5.24 -49.43
C ALA A 206 36.21 5.84 -48.29
N VAL A 207 35.98 7.16 -48.28
CA VAL A 207 35.07 7.81 -47.33
C VAL A 207 33.62 7.38 -47.57
N ILE A 208 33.16 7.43 -48.82
CA ILE A 208 31.79 7.03 -49.18
C ILE A 208 31.56 5.54 -48.88
N ASP A 209 32.53 4.68 -49.15
CA ASP A 209 32.43 3.24 -48.89
C ASP A 209 32.30 2.95 -47.38
N ARG A 210 32.93 3.75 -46.49
CA ARG A 210 32.73 3.64 -45.03
C ARG A 210 31.34 4.08 -44.57
N GLU A 211 30.71 5.01 -45.27
CA GLU A 211 29.38 5.50 -44.93
C GLU A 211 28.26 4.60 -45.46
N LEU A 212 28.41 4.06 -46.68
CA LEU A 212 27.45 3.12 -47.29
C LEU A 212 27.53 1.73 -46.65
N THR A 213 28.74 1.28 -46.37
CA THR A 213 29.03 0.03 -45.68
C THR A 213 30.01 0.35 -44.56
N PRO A 214 29.54 0.72 -43.36
CA PRO A 214 30.38 0.70 -42.17
C PRO A 214 31.03 -0.67 -42.15
N SER A 215 32.35 -0.73 -42.36
CA SER A 215 33.06 -1.99 -42.35
C SER A 215 32.65 -2.74 -41.09
N ALA A 216 32.30 -4.02 -41.19
CA ALA A 216 32.04 -4.88 -40.04
C ALA A 216 33.23 -4.93 -39.05
N VAL A 217 34.37 -4.32 -39.42
CA VAL A 217 35.31 -3.76 -38.45
C VAL A 217 34.79 -2.40 -37.97
N ALA A 218 33.67 -2.42 -37.26
CA ALA A 218 33.50 -1.45 -36.19
C ALA A 218 34.78 -1.55 -35.35
N PRO A 219 35.36 -0.44 -34.82
CA PRO A 219 36.34 -0.59 -33.75
C PRO A 219 35.66 -1.51 -32.75
N GLN A 220 36.27 -2.66 -32.42
CA GLN A 220 35.67 -3.61 -31.49
C GLN A 220 35.14 -2.77 -30.34
N GLY A 221 33.80 -2.67 -30.24
CA GLY A 221 33.20 -1.90 -29.17
C GLY A 221 33.86 -2.44 -27.91
N SER A 222 34.19 -1.55 -26.97
CA SER A 222 34.96 -1.83 -25.75
C SER A 222 34.45 -3.02 -24.91
N GLY A 223 33.39 -3.71 -25.35
CA GLY A 223 32.66 -4.77 -24.68
C GLY A 223 31.79 -4.21 -23.57
N LEU A 224 31.86 -2.92 -23.28
CA LEU A 224 31.34 -2.34 -22.04
C LEU A 224 29.82 -2.45 -21.94
N LYS A 225 29.08 -2.27 -23.05
CA LYS A 225 27.62 -2.42 -23.07
C LYS A 225 27.12 -3.87 -23.09
N GLU A 226 28.01 -4.85 -23.25
CA GLU A 226 27.64 -6.27 -23.26
C GLU A 226 27.19 -6.70 -21.86
N ALA A 227 25.93 -7.15 -21.75
CA ALA A 227 25.40 -7.72 -20.51
C ALA A 227 25.83 -9.19 -20.38
N VAL A 228 26.57 -9.50 -19.32
CA VAL A 228 27.11 -10.84 -19.05
C VAL A 228 26.69 -11.34 -17.66
N PRO A 229 26.60 -12.66 -17.44
CA PRO A 229 26.35 -13.20 -16.09
C PRO A 229 27.46 -12.77 -15.11
N PHE A 230 27.10 -12.41 -13.88
CA PHE A 230 28.07 -12.01 -12.84
C PHE A 230 29.20 -13.02 -12.63
N GLY A 231 28.87 -14.32 -12.62
CA GLY A 231 29.86 -15.39 -12.47
C GLY A 231 30.90 -15.43 -13.59
N ALA A 232 30.57 -14.96 -14.80
CA ALA A 232 31.53 -14.86 -15.90
C ALA A 232 32.58 -13.75 -15.66
N LEU A 233 32.29 -12.81 -14.77
CA LEU A 233 33.22 -11.77 -14.31
C LEU A 233 33.90 -12.13 -12.97
N GLY A 234 33.62 -13.31 -12.43
CA GLY A 234 34.09 -13.71 -11.09
C GLY A 234 33.48 -12.86 -9.97
N LEU A 235 32.33 -12.23 -10.22
CA LEU A 235 31.63 -11.41 -9.23
C LEU A 235 30.57 -12.23 -8.52
N ASP A 236 30.57 -12.15 -7.19
CA ASP A 236 29.48 -12.61 -6.35
C ASP A 236 28.67 -11.40 -5.86
N ARG A 237 27.41 -11.34 -6.29
CA ARG A 237 26.48 -10.26 -5.96
C ARG A 237 26.29 -10.09 -4.45
N GLN A 238 26.34 -11.17 -3.68
CA GLN A 238 26.07 -11.11 -2.24
C GLN A 238 27.22 -10.44 -1.47
N THR A 239 28.43 -10.47 -2.02
CA THR A 239 29.64 -9.99 -1.35
C THR A 239 30.25 -8.75 -2.01
N VAL A 240 29.77 -8.35 -3.19
CA VAL A 240 30.37 -7.26 -4.00
C VAL A 240 30.45 -5.92 -3.28
N ASN A 241 29.53 -5.65 -2.35
CA ASN A 241 29.49 -4.40 -1.58
C ASN A 241 30.30 -4.45 -0.27
N GLY A 242 30.89 -5.61 0.08
CA GLY A 242 31.56 -5.83 1.36
C GLY A 242 30.67 -5.47 2.56
N ASP A 243 31.16 -4.56 3.40
CA ASP A 243 30.46 -4.12 4.61
C ASP A 243 29.44 -2.99 4.37
N LEU A 244 29.41 -2.40 3.17
CA LEU A 244 28.46 -1.34 2.86
C LEU A 244 27.03 -1.87 2.95
N ARG A 245 26.12 -1.04 3.44
CA ARG A 245 24.69 -1.35 3.52
C ARG A 245 23.90 -0.24 2.83
N PRO A 246 22.78 -0.56 2.18
CA PRO A 246 21.94 0.46 1.56
C PRO A 246 21.34 1.38 2.64
N ALA A 247 21.21 2.66 2.31
CA ALA A 247 20.57 3.63 3.19
C ALA A 247 19.08 3.30 3.33
N GLN A 248 18.66 2.96 4.55
CA GLN A 248 17.29 2.54 4.82
C GLN A 248 16.32 3.72 4.76
N ARG A 249 15.18 3.53 4.11
CA ARG A 249 14.12 4.55 3.97
C ARG A 249 13.73 5.23 5.28
N ASN A 250 13.61 4.46 6.37
CA ASN A 250 13.24 5.01 7.68
C ASN A 250 14.31 5.97 8.23
N VAL A 251 15.59 5.74 7.94
CA VAL A 251 16.68 6.67 8.26
C VAL A 251 16.53 7.94 7.42
N LEU A 252 16.32 7.81 6.11
CA LEU A 252 16.16 8.96 5.22
C LEU A 252 14.98 9.85 5.62
N LEU A 253 13.84 9.26 5.98
CA LEU A 253 12.68 9.98 6.48
C LEU A 253 12.97 10.72 7.81
N ARG A 254 13.79 10.16 8.70
CA ARG A 254 14.20 10.84 9.93
C ARG A 254 15.15 11.99 9.67
N VAL A 255 16.14 11.78 8.79
CA VAL A 255 17.18 12.78 8.50
C VAL A 255 16.63 13.93 7.68
N PHE A 256 15.92 13.66 6.59
CA PHE A 256 15.51 14.64 5.59
C PHE A 256 14.00 14.96 5.59
N GLY A 257 13.19 14.11 6.22
CA GLY A 257 11.74 14.13 6.04
C GLY A 257 11.28 13.45 4.74
N ALA A 258 9.97 13.54 4.48
CA ALA A 258 9.40 13.09 3.22
C ALA A 258 9.86 14.03 2.08
N PRO A 259 10.28 13.50 0.92
CA PRO A 259 10.73 14.32 -0.21
C PRO A 259 9.56 14.96 -0.96
N SER A 260 8.39 14.34 -0.90
CA SER A 260 7.12 14.90 -1.37
C SER A 260 5.97 14.52 -0.44
N SER A 261 4.95 15.38 -0.40
CA SER A 261 3.63 15.12 0.19
C SER A 261 2.85 13.99 -0.51
N ASN A 262 3.10 13.75 -1.81
CA ASN A 262 2.37 12.74 -2.59
C ASN A 262 3.26 12.06 -3.65
N PRO A 263 4.22 11.21 -3.24
CA PRO A 263 5.09 10.50 -4.19
C PRO A 263 4.27 9.47 -5.00
N GLY A 264 4.26 9.65 -6.32
CA GLY A 264 3.59 8.75 -7.26
C GLY A 264 4.56 7.80 -8.01
N PRO A 265 4.07 7.07 -9.02
CA PRO A 265 4.90 6.21 -9.87
C PRO A 265 5.71 6.99 -10.91
N VAL A 266 5.33 8.25 -11.18
CA VAL A 266 5.98 9.13 -12.16
C VAL A 266 7.05 9.97 -11.47
N CYS A 267 8.17 10.16 -12.15
CA CYS A 267 9.26 11.01 -11.68
C CYS A 267 8.79 12.46 -11.46
N ALA A 268 9.05 13.01 -10.27
CA ALA A 268 8.77 14.40 -9.93
C ALA A 268 9.96 15.06 -9.22
N MET A 269 9.88 16.38 -9.05
CA MET A 269 10.79 17.15 -8.20
C MET A 269 10.30 17.13 -6.74
N PRO A 270 11.19 17.27 -5.74
CA PRO A 270 10.79 17.35 -4.34
C PRO A 270 9.99 18.62 -4.04
N ASP A 271 8.95 18.50 -3.21
CA ASP A 271 8.19 19.64 -2.66
C ASP A 271 8.66 20.03 -1.24
N ASN A 272 9.57 19.26 -0.66
CA ASN A 272 10.23 19.57 0.60
C ASN A 272 11.35 20.60 0.39
N GLU A 273 11.09 21.85 0.79
CA GLU A 273 12.01 22.99 0.60
C GLU A 273 13.36 22.79 1.30
N ALA A 274 13.38 22.21 2.51
CA ALA A 274 14.62 21.98 3.26
C ALA A 274 15.52 20.93 2.58
N LEU A 275 14.93 19.92 1.95
CA LEU A 275 15.65 18.96 1.11
C LEU A 275 16.10 19.61 -0.20
N ASN A 276 15.21 20.36 -0.87
CA ASN A 276 15.49 20.99 -2.15
C ASN A 276 16.62 22.02 -2.06
N GLY A 277 16.69 22.78 -0.97
CA GLY A 277 17.77 23.75 -0.69
C GLY A 277 19.16 23.13 -0.52
N GLN A 278 19.25 21.80 -0.40
CA GLN A 278 20.51 21.05 -0.27
C GLN A 278 20.92 20.33 -1.56
N MET A 279 20.18 20.51 -2.66
CA MET A 279 20.48 19.89 -3.94
C MET A 279 21.56 20.64 -4.71
N ALA A 280 22.37 19.91 -5.47
CA ALA A 280 23.35 20.45 -6.41
C ALA A 280 23.39 19.59 -7.68
N SER A 281 23.75 20.20 -8.81
CA SER A 281 24.08 19.42 -10.01
C SER A 281 25.53 18.95 -9.95
N ALA A 282 25.77 17.68 -10.25
CA ALA A 282 27.07 17.16 -10.63
C ALA A 282 27.17 17.14 -12.16
N GLU A 283 28.31 17.57 -12.70
CA GLU A 283 28.57 17.52 -14.14
C GLU A 283 30.00 17.06 -14.43
N HIS A 284 30.14 16.00 -15.22
CA HIS A 284 31.44 15.55 -15.71
C HIS A 284 31.30 14.87 -17.08
N ASN A 285 32.04 15.36 -18.09
CA ASN A 285 32.06 14.81 -19.46
C ASN A 285 30.68 14.58 -20.10
N GLY A 286 29.76 15.54 -19.94
CA GLY A 286 28.42 15.45 -20.53
C GLY A 286 27.41 14.63 -19.71
N LEU A 287 27.84 13.91 -18.67
CA LEU A 287 26.95 13.34 -17.66
C LEU A 287 26.57 14.47 -16.68
N ARG A 288 25.28 14.81 -16.64
CA ARG A 288 24.72 15.81 -15.72
C ARG A 288 23.55 15.22 -14.93
N VAL A 289 23.62 15.32 -13.60
CA VAL A 289 22.55 14.89 -12.69
C VAL A 289 22.38 15.85 -11.53
N THR A 290 21.18 15.96 -10.98
CA THR A 290 20.93 16.64 -9.70
C THR A 290 20.93 15.62 -8.58
N LEU A 291 21.65 15.90 -7.49
CA LEU A 291 21.79 15.05 -6.31
C LEU A 291 21.86 15.92 -5.05
N LEU A 292 21.83 15.30 -3.88
CA LEU A 292 22.20 15.97 -2.63
C LEU A 292 23.65 16.47 -2.74
N LYS A 293 23.93 17.69 -2.27
CA LYS A 293 25.24 18.35 -2.48
C LYS A 293 26.48 17.49 -2.19
N PRO A 294 26.64 16.83 -1.02
CA PRO A 294 27.77 15.93 -0.79
C PRO A 294 27.78 14.70 -1.72
N ALA A 295 26.63 14.20 -2.15
CA ALA A 295 26.55 13.13 -3.14
C ALA A 295 26.99 13.59 -4.54
N ALA A 296 26.61 14.80 -4.96
CA ALA A 296 27.08 15.40 -6.20
C ALA A 296 28.61 15.53 -6.22
N GLN A 297 29.19 16.04 -5.13
CA GLN A 297 30.65 16.18 -4.97
C GLN A 297 31.36 14.82 -4.98
N SER A 298 30.79 13.82 -4.30
CA SER A 298 31.32 12.45 -4.31
C SER A 298 31.27 11.85 -5.72
N LEU A 299 30.20 12.07 -6.47
CA LEU A 299 30.05 11.57 -7.84
C LEU A 299 31.08 12.22 -8.77
N GLU A 300 31.29 13.54 -8.69
CA GLU A 300 32.31 14.23 -9.48
C GLU A 300 33.72 13.69 -9.19
N LYS A 301 34.02 13.33 -7.94
CA LYS A 301 35.27 12.66 -7.61
C LYS A 301 35.36 11.28 -8.26
N ILE A 302 34.31 10.46 -8.14
CA ILE A 302 34.25 9.12 -8.75
C ILE A 302 34.48 9.21 -10.27
N LEU A 303 33.78 10.11 -10.96
CA LEU A 303 33.87 10.27 -12.40
C LEU A 303 35.26 10.79 -12.84
N ARG A 304 35.90 11.66 -12.04
CA ARG A 304 37.29 12.06 -12.26
C ARG A 304 38.28 10.91 -12.09
N ASP A 305 38.10 10.08 -11.06
CA ASP A 305 38.94 8.91 -10.83
C ASP A 305 38.80 7.92 -12.00
N ILE A 306 37.57 7.66 -12.49
CA ILE A 306 37.32 6.85 -13.69
C ILE A 306 38.00 7.47 -14.92
N ALA A 307 37.90 8.78 -15.11
CA ALA A 307 38.50 9.47 -16.24
C ALA A 307 40.04 9.38 -16.24
N ALA A 308 40.66 9.36 -15.06
CA ALA A 308 42.11 9.22 -14.91
C ALA A 308 42.58 7.78 -15.19
N ASP A 309 41.82 6.78 -14.72
CA ASP A 309 42.23 5.38 -14.78
C ASP A 309 41.79 4.67 -16.08
N ASN A 310 40.64 5.04 -16.64
CA ASN A 310 40.03 4.36 -17.79
C ASN A 310 39.18 5.33 -18.64
N SER A 311 39.83 5.98 -19.61
CA SER A 311 39.16 6.92 -20.51
C SER A 311 38.09 6.27 -21.39
N THR A 312 38.23 4.98 -21.73
CA THR A 312 37.22 4.24 -22.51
C THR A 312 35.94 4.03 -21.71
N LEU A 313 36.06 3.65 -20.43
CA LEU A 313 34.91 3.55 -19.54
C LEU A 313 34.27 4.92 -19.31
N ARG A 314 35.09 5.95 -19.07
CA ARG A 314 34.63 7.33 -18.94
C ARG A 314 33.75 7.76 -20.12
N ASP A 315 34.20 7.50 -21.36
CA ASP A 315 33.48 7.92 -22.57
C ASP A 315 32.18 7.12 -22.81
N ALA A 316 32.13 5.88 -22.31
CA ALA A 316 30.96 5.04 -22.41
C ALA A 316 29.89 5.37 -21.35
N LEU A 317 30.27 5.92 -20.19
CA LEU A 317 29.33 6.16 -19.10
C LEU A 317 28.40 7.36 -19.37
N GLY A 318 27.11 7.10 -19.26
CA GLY A 318 26.07 8.13 -19.17
C GLY A 318 25.21 7.94 -17.91
N SER A 319 24.08 8.64 -17.84
CA SER A 319 23.15 8.55 -16.72
C SER A 319 21.71 8.41 -17.22
N ALA A 320 20.92 7.58 -16.55
CA ALA A 320 19.47 7.49 -16.68
C ALA A 320 18.72 8.28 -15.59
N GLY A 321 19.45 8.96 -14.69
CA GLY A 321 18.89 9.95 -13.76
C GLY A 321 19.48 9.89 -12.35
N GLY A 322 19.42 11.02 -11.66
CA GLY A 322 19.74 11.16 -10.24
C GLY A 322 18.47 11.43 -9.43
N LEU A 323 18.27 12.67 -8.97
CA LEU A 323 17.07 13.12 -8.27
C LEU A 323 15.80 12.82 -9.08
N CYS A 324 14.93 12.00 -8.49
CA CYS A 324 13.65 11.62 -9.08
C CYS A 324 12.71 11.16 -7.96
N VAL A 325 11.76 12.01 -7.57
CA VAL A 325 10.80 11.70 -6.50
C VAL A 325 9.73 10.77 -7.05
N ARG A 326 9.78 9.52 -6.59
CA ARG A 326 8.85 8.46 -6.99
C ARG A 326 8.84 7.30 -6.00
N LEU A 327 7.81 6.48 -6.11
CA LEU A 327 7.80 5.15 -5.49
C LEU A 327 8.77 4.20 -6.23
N ILE A 328 9.29 3.22 -5.49
CA ILE A 328 10.02 2.08 -6.06
C ILE A 328 9.11 1.40 -7.10
N ARG A 329 9.67 0.99 -8.23
CA ARG A 329 8.88 0.39 -9.32
C ARG A 329 8.12 -0.84 -8.81
N GLY A 330 6.79 -0.83 -8.98
CA GLY A 330 5.90 -1.90 -8.51
C GLY A 330 5.56 -1.85 -7.03
N SER A 331 5.98 -0.81 -6.29
CA SER A 331 5.57 -0.57 -4.92
C SER A 331 4.46 0.47 -4.84
N ALA A 332 3.48 0.25 -3.95
CA ALA A 332 2.45 1.23 -3.61
C ALA A 332 2.82 2.13 -2.42
N THR A 333 3.91 1.83 -1.69
CA THR A 333 4.20 2.48 -0.40
C THR A 333 5.68 2.79 -0.15
N GLN A 334 6.60 2.25 -0.94
CA GLN A 334 8.04 2.42 -0.73
C GLN A 334 8.56 3.53 -1.63
N ILE A 335 9.09 4.60 -1.02
CA ILE A 335 9.73 5.72 -1.74
C ILE A 335 11.15 5.31 -2.14
N SER A 336 11.55 5.62 -3.38
CA SER A 336 12.89 5.31 -3.90
C SER A 336 13.96 6.25 -3.34
N ASN A 337 15.20 5.76 -3.17
CA ASN A 337 16.35 6.56 -2.72
C ASN A 337 16.72 7.69 -3.70
N HIS A 338 16.35 7.58 -4.98
CA HIS A 338 16.42 8.69 -5.93
C HIS A 338 15.64 9.93 -5.46
N SER A 339 14.60 9.75 -4.63
CA SER A 339 13.75 10.84 -4.16
C SER A 339 14.46 11.80 -3.21
N TRP A 340 15.58 11.39 -2.61
CA TRP A 340 16.42 12.22 -1.75
C TRP A 340 17.71 12.69 -2.44
N GLY A 341 17.86 12.44 -3.75
CA GLY A 341 19.09 12.79 -4.48
C GLY A 341 20.31 11.98 -4.01
N LEU A 342 20.10 10.77 -3.50
CA LEU A 342 21.13 9.90 -2.94
C LEU A 342 21.43 8.68 -3.84
N ALA A 343 20.87 8.64 -5.04
CA ALA A 343 21.05 7.54 -5.98
C ALA A 343 21.22 8.06 -7.42
N ILE A 344 21.89 7.26 -8.24
CA ILE A 344 22.07 7.47 -9.67
C ILE A 344 21.94 6.14 -10.41
N ASP A 345 21.25 6.19 -11.54
CA ASP A 345 21.27 5.11 -12.53
C ASP A 345 22.24 5.47 -13.65
N LEU A 346 23.19 4.59 -13.96
CA LEU A 346 24.16 4.78 -15.04
C LEU A 346 23.74 4.06 -16.32
N THR A 347 24.11 4.62 -17.47
CA THR A 347 24.05 3.95 -18.76
C THR A 347 25.46 3.66 -19.28
N VAL A 348 25.59 2.67 -20.16
CA VAL A 348 26.83 2.37 -20.88
C VAL A 348 26.56 2.45 -22.38
N ASP A 349 27.29 3.29 -23.09
CA ASP A 349 27.07 3.66 -24.49
C ASP A 349 25.62 4.09 -24.76
N GLY A 350 25.02 4.81 -23.80
CA GLY A 350 23.62 5.27 -23.86
C GLY A 350 22.58 4.17 -23.60
N GLN A 351 22.99 2.94 -23.32
CA GLN A 351 22.11 1.82 -23.01
C GLN A 351 22.00 1.60 -21.50
N LEU A 352 20.78 1.52 -20.99
CA LEU A 352 20.51 1.16 -19.60
C LEU A 352 20.50 -0.37 -19.44
N ASP A 353 21.07 -0.86 -18.35
CA ASP A 353 21.06 -2.30 -18.04
C ASP A 353 19.65 -2.79 -17.65
N PHE A 354 19.40 -4.07 -17.89
CA PHE A 354 18.18 -4.71 -17.41
C PHE A 354 18.33 -5.09 -15.94
N TYR A 355 17.22 -5.18 -15.23
CA TYR A 355 17.19 -5.45 -13.79
C TYR A 355 16.46 -6.77 -13.52
N GLY A 356 17.03 -7.58 -12.65
CA GLY A 356 16.48 -8.88 -12.24
C GLY A 356 16.74 -10.02 -13.23
N ASP A 357 17.64 -9.83 -14.21
CA ASP A 357 18.01 -10.87 -15.18
C ASP A 357 19.29 -11.63 -14.77
N ASN A 358 19.91 -11.23 -13.65
CA ASN A 358 21.15 -11.79 -13.11
C ASN A 358 22.34 -11.65 -14.08
N ARG A 359 22.32 -10.58 -14.87
CA ARG A 359 23.41 -10.14 -15.74
C ARG A 359 23.80 -8.72 -15.37
N VAL A 360 24.91 -8.27 -15.95
CA VAL A 360 25.44 -6.92 -15.75
C VAL A 360 26.21 -6.48 -16.98
N GLN A 361 26.04 -5.23 -17.40
CA GLN A 361 26.92 -4.62 -18.41
C GLN A 361 28.37 -4.56 -17.90
N ARG A 362 29.34 -5.01 -18.71
CA ARG A 362 30.77 -4.98 -18.33
C ARG A 362 31.25 -3.61 -17.85
N GLY A 363 30.72 -2.52 -18.43
CA GLY A 363 31.03 -1.15 -18.03
C GLY A 363 30.59 -0.83 -16.60
N LEU A 364 29.40 -1.25 -16.21
CA LEU A 364 28.90 -1.07 -14.84
C LEU A 364 29.73 -1.88 -13.84
N ALA A 365 30.08 -3.12 -14.20
CA ALA A 365 30.97 -3.95 -13.39
C ALA A 365 32.37 -3.32 -13.21
N GLN A 366 32.89 -2.64 -14.24
CA GLN A 366 34.15 -1.90 -14.14
C GLN A 366 34.03 -0.58 -13.35
N ALA A 367 32.87 0.08 -13.39
CA ALA A 367 32.60 1.30 -12.63
C ALA A 367 32.40 1.02 -11.13
N ALA A 368 31.81 -0.13 -10.77
CA ALA A 368 31.42 -0.43 -9.40
C ALA A 368 32.54 -0.30 -8.35
N PRO A 369 33.79 -0.75 -8.57
CA PRO A 369 34.88 -0.53 -7.62
C PRO A 369 35.16 0.95 -7.31
N TYR A 370 34.88 1.87 -8.24
CA TYR A 370 35.02 3.31 -8.02
C TYR A 370 33.94 3.85 -7.09
N PHE A 371 32.71 3.36 -7.23
CA PHE A 371 31.61 3.71 -6.35
C PHE A 371 31.82 3.12 -4.94
N ILE A 372 32.10 1.82 -4.85
CA ILE A 372 32.24 1.09 -3.58
C ILE A 372 33.35 1.70 -2.72
N ARG A 373 34.53 1.98 -3.28
CA ARG A 373 35.63 2.60 -2.52
C ARG A 373 35.35 4.02 -2.03
N ASN A 374 34.42 4.72 -2.68
CA ASN A 374 33.95 6.04 -2.26
C ASN A 374 32.70 5.94 -1.36
N GLY A 375 32.31 4.75 -0.92
CA GLY A 375 31.22 4.53 0.04
C GLY A 375 29.82 4.45 -0.58
N TRP A 376 29.71 4.24 -1.89
CA TRP A 376 28.43 3.99 -2.55
C TRP A 376 28.13 2.49 -2.58
N TYR A 377 26.89 2.14 -2.28
CA TYR A 377 26.34 0.80 -2.42
C TYR A 377 25.90 0.57 -3.87
N TRP A 378 26.27 -0.58 -4.43
CA TRP A 378 25.90 -0.99 -5.78
C TRP A 378 24.65 -1.89 -5.78
N GLY A 379 23.64 -1.51 -6.56
CA GLY A 379 22.34 -2.18 -6.68
C GLY A 379 22.39 -3.61 -7.23
N ALA A 380 23.50 -4.02 -7.85
CA ALA A 380 23.72 -5.43 -8.19
C ALA A 380 23.61 -6.37 -6.96
N GLY A 381 23.94 -5.87 -5.77
CA GLY A 381 23.85 -6.61 -4.51
C GLY A 381 22.45 -6.63 -3.87
N PHE A 382 21.43 -6.03 -4.48
CA PHE A 382 20.06 -6.15 -4.00
C PHE A 382 19.49 -7.55 -4.25
N ALA A 383 18.45 -7.91 -3.48
CA ALA A 383 17.73 -9.17 -3.66
C ALA A 383 17.18 -9.30 -5.09
N ARG A 384 16.46 -8.25 -5.54
CA ARG A 384 16.21 -8.01 -6.96
C ARG A 384 17.37 -7.18 -7.50
N GLU A 385 18.18 -7.79 -8.34
CA GLU A 385 19.33 -7.16 -9.00
C GLU A 385 18.92 -5.89 -9.75
N GLU A 386 19.71 -4.83 -9.60
CA GLU A 386 19.54 -3.54 -10.30
C GLU A 386 20.92 -2.92 -10.57
N SER A 387 21.67 -3.51 -11.52
CA SER A 387 23.09 -3.21 -11.75
C SER A 387 23.38 -1.81 -12.24
N MET A 388 22.41 -1.13 -12.87
CA MET A 388 22.56 0.27 -13.23
C MET A 388 22.56 1.22 -12.02
N HIS A 389 22.01 0.78 -10.88
CA HIS A 389 21.73 1.63 -9.73
C HIS A 389 22.93 1.69 -8.77
N PHE A 390 23.31 2.90 -8.40
CA PHE A 390 24.27 3.19 -7.34
C PHE A 390 23.64 4.15 -6.34
N GLU A 391 23.79 3.87 -5.05
CA GLU A 391 23.29 4.76 -4.00
C GLU A 391 24.30 5.01 -2.89
N VAL A 392 24.14 6.13 -2.21
CA VAL A 392 24.91 6.44 -1.01
C VAL A 392 24.62 5.38 0.06
N SER A 393 25.67 4.74 0.57
CA SER A 393 25.51 3.75 1.64
C SER A 393 25.08 4.40 2.96
N ALA A 394 24.51 3.59 3.86
CA ALA A 394 24.19 4.03 5.21
C ALA A 394 25.43 4.60 5.95
N GLN A 395 26.60 4.00 5.72
CA GLN A 395 27.86 4.44 6.33
C GLN A 395 28.34 5.79 5.79
N LEU A 396 28.24 6.01 4.48
CA LEU A 396 28.62 7.27 3.87
C LEU A 396 27.66 8.40 4.29
N LEU A 397 26.35 8.11 4.33
CA LEU A 397 25.37 9.05 4.84
C LEU A 397 25.63 9.41 6.30
N GLN A 398 25.91 8.43 7.16
CA GLN A 398 26.21 8.69 8.57
C GLN A 398 27.44 9.60 8.72
N ARG A 399 28.49 9.35 7.95
CA ARG A 399 29.68 10.22 7.93
C ARG A 399 29.33 11.66 7.59
N TRP A 400 28.50 11.90 6.56
CA TRP A 400 28.09 13.26 6.20
C TRP A 400 27.23 13.94 7.24
N ILE A 401 26.43 13.18 7.99
CA ILE A 401 25.68 13.69 9.15
C ILE A 401 26.67 14.12 10.25
N ASP A 402 27.62 13.26 10.60
CA ASP A 402 28.61 13.51 11.66
C ASP A 402 29.53 14.70 11.31
N GLU A 403 29.86 14.88 10.02
CA GLU A 403 30.67 15.97 9.50
C GLU A 403 29.86 17.27 9.25
N GLY A 404 28.55 17.27 9.50
CA GLY A 404 27.69 18.43 9.28
C GLY A 404 27.52 18.84 7.81
N GLN A 405 27.78 17.93 6.87
CA GLN A 405 27.63 18.16 5.43
C GLN A 405 26.17 18.05 4.97
N VAL A 406 25.30 17.55 5.84
CA VAL A 406 23.86 17.41 5.64
C VAL A 406 23.13 18.13 6.76
N VAL A 407 22.14 18.95 6.40
CA VAL A 407 21.22 19.56 7.37
C VAL A 407 20.12 18.54 7.69
N SER A 408 20.21 17.95 8.87
CA SER A 408 19.20 17.04 9.38
C SER A 408 18.03 17.79 10.01
N ARG A 409 16.83 17.19 10.01
CA ARG A 409 15.62 17.75 10.63
C ARG A 409 15.80 18.09 12.12
N SER A 410 16.68 17.38 12.82
CA SER A 410 17.00 17.65 14.24
C SER A 410 17.70 18.99 14.44
N ALA A 411 18.44 19.49 13.45
CA ALA A 411 19.16 20.77 13.54
C ALA A 411 18.29 22.00 13.22
N VAL A 412 17.07 21.81 12.72
CA VAL A 412 16.15 22.90 12.32
C VAL A 412 15.22 23.33 13.48
N ASN A 413 15.19 22.58 14.58
CA ASN A 413 14.34 22.85 15.75
C ASN A 413 15.10 23.36 16.99
N ASP A 414 16.41 23.64 16.89
CA ASP A 414 17.14 24.33 17.96
C ASP A 414 16.93 25.85 17.83
N ASP A 415 15.69 26.29 18.10
CA ASP A 415 15.49 27.65 18.61
C ASP A 415 16.22 27.74 19.97
N PRO A 416 16.95 28.83 20.26
CA PRO A 416 17.62 28.98 21.54
C PRO A 416 16.58 28.94 22.65
N GLU A 417 16.70 27.93 23.52
CA GLU A 417 15.93 27.78 24.74
C GLU A 417 15.90 29.12 25.49
N PRO A 418 14.72 29.70 25.78
CA PRO A 418 14.65 30.94 26.53
C PRO A 418 15.14 30.65 27.95
N ASP A 419 16.21 31.36 28.29
CA ASP A 419 16.87 31.44 29.60
C ASP A 419 15.90 31.21 30.77
N ALA A 420 16.21 30.19 31.58
CA ALA A 420 15.49 29.84 32.79
C ALA A 420 15.73 30.94 33.85
N GLY A 421 15.01 32.05 33.74
CA GLY A 421 15.12 33.21 34.61
C GLY A 421 13.77 33.72 35.10
N THR A 422 13.52 33.51 36.39
CA THR A 422 12.55 34.21 37.27
C THR A 422 11.07 33.79 37.22
N VAL A 423 10.69 32.92 38.16
CA VAL A 423 9.31 32.69 38.62
C VAL A 423 8.97 33.75 39.69
N PRO A 424 7.88 34.54 39.56
CA PRO A 424 7.30 35.25 40.69
C PRO A 424 6.32 34.33 41.43
N ALA A 425 6.46 34.28 42.75
CA ALA A 425 5.69 33.45 43.67
C ALA A 425 4.17 33.74 43.65
N GLN A 426 3.36 32.68 43.70
CA GLN A 426 1.94 32.75 44.05
C GLN A 426 1.75 32.63 45.58
N PRO A 427 0.75 33.31 46.17
CA PRO A 427 0.45 33.21 47.59
C PRO A 427 -0.41 31.98 47.90
N GLN A 428 -0.07 31.30 49.01
CA GLN A 428 -0.80 30.17 49.56
C GLN A 428 -2.13 30.60 50.17
N ALA A 429 -3.19 29.83 49.94
CA ALA A 429 -4.45 29.92 50.68
C ALA A 429 -4.53 28.76 51.68
N GLU A 430 -4.56 29.12 52.96
CA GLU A 430 -4.74 28.24 54.11
C GLU A 430 -6.17 27.69 54.17
N GLY A 431 -6.29 26.40 54.50
CA GLY A 431 -7.55 25.71 54.74
C GLY A 431 -7.92 25.75 56.22
N ASP A 432 -9.19 26.02 56.50
CA ASP A 432 -9.78 26.02 57.83
C ASP A 432 -10.77 24.84 57.93
N THR A 433 -10.51 23.90 58.84
CA THR A 433 -11.44 22.81 59.20
C THR A 433 -11.86 22.96 60.65
N ALA A 434 -13.17 23.00 60.89
CA ALA A 434 -13.78 22.93 62.22
C ALA A 434 -14.55 21.60 62.40
N PRO A 435 -14.64 21.06 63.64
CA PRO A 435 -15.02 19.66 63.88
C PRO A 435 -16.50 19.46 64.23
N VAL A 436 -16.99 18.24 63.98
CA VAL A 436 -18.31 17.75 64.39
C VAL A 436 -18.17 16.90 65.66
N ALA A 437 -19.01 17.15 66.65
CA ALA A 437 -19.24 16.30 67.82
C ALA A 437 -20.68 15.78 67.81
N SER A 438 -20.84 14.47 68.08
CA SER A 438 -22.12 13.78 68.36
C SER A 438 -22.38 13.77 69.88
N PRO A 439 -23.58 13.40 70.39
CA PRO A 439 -24.32 12.16 70.05
C PRO A 439 -25.47 12.34 69.06
#